data_AF-A0A1A2S4F0-F1
#
_entry.id   AF-A0A1A2S4F0-F1
#
_cell.length_a   1.000
_cell.length_b   1.000
_cell.length_c   1.000
_cell.angle_alpha   90.00
_cell.angle_beta   90.00
_cell.angle_gamma   90.00
#
_symmetry.space_group_name_H-M   'P 1'
#
loop_
_entity.id
_entity.type
_entity.pdbx_description
1 polymer ?
#
loop_
_entity_poly.entity_id
_entity_poly.type
_entity_poly.pdbx_seq_one_letter_code
_entity_poly.pdbx_strand_id
1 'polypeptide(L)'
;MRMLLVLAGCAALAGVAAPAYADPVGTSGADASFIAALNQAGITYQDPAAAVGVGKRACQLMDEGSPQVEVIKSVSSSNPGFTVDGAAQFTMIAASAYCPQHLGQHVSQAPQPAPTQQSSPAVNLPPLTPGAA
;
A
#
# COMPACT_ATOMS: atom_id res chain seq x y z
N MET A 1 -17.81 -44.30 -46.02
CA MET A 1 -19.03 -43.70 -45.44
C MET A 1 -18.60 -42.63 -44.44
N ARG A 2 -19.23 -41.46 -44.57
CA ARG A 2 -19.29 -40.26 -43.71
C ARG A 2 -18.61 -40.31 -42.33
N MET A 3 -17.64 -39.41 -42.10
CA MET A 3 -17.80 -38.26 -41.18
C MET A 3 -16.53 -37.37 -41.26
N LEU A 4 -16.45 -36.53 -42.28
CA LEU A 4 -15.76 -35.24 -42.17
C LEU A 4 -16.76 -34.28 -41.51
N LEU A 5 -16.26 -33.32 -40.72
CA LEU A 5 -16.94 -32.35 -39.81
C LEU A 5 -16.75 -32.78 -38.35
N VAL A 6 -16.12 -32.03 -37.44
CA VAL A 6 -16.08 -30.58 -37.30
C VAL A 6 -14.76 -30.13 -36.65
N LEU A 7 -14.12 -29.21 -37.37
CA LEU A 7 -13.19 -28.16 -36.96
C LEU A 7 -13.73 -27.35 -35.75
N ALA A 8 -13.08 -27.42 -34.59
CA ALA A 8 -12.95 -26.31 -33.61
C ALA A 8 -12.40 -26.84 -32.26
N GLY A 9 -11.08 -26.74 -32.07
CA GLY A 9 -10.46 -26.85 -30.76
C GLY A 9 -9.50 -25.69 -30.61
N CYS A 10 -9.98 -24.58 -30.03
CA CYS A 10 -9.23 -23.35 -29.86
C CYS A 10 -7.87 -23.59 -29.19
N ALA A 11 -6.91 -22.81 -29.67
CA ALA A 11 -5.53 -22.74 -29.24
C ALA A 11 -5.34 -22.80 -27.72
N ALA A 12 -4.28 -23.52 -27.34
CA ALA A 12 -3.67 -23.45 -26.03
C ALA A 12 -3.42 -22.00 -25.63
N LEU A 13 -4.20 -21.52 -24.65
CA LEU A 13 -3.77 -20.45 -23.77
C LEU A 13 -3.40 -21.12 -22.46
N ALA A 14 -2.12 -21.46 -22.34
CA ALA A 14 -1.45 -21.54 -21.06
C ALA A 14 -1.43 -20.12 -20.47
N GLY A 15 -2.58 -19.70 -19.94
CA GLY A 15 -2.66 -18.55 -19.05
C GLY A 15 -2.16 -19.02 -17.70
N VAL A 16 -0.99 -18.50 -17.31
CA VAL A 16 -0.44 -18.54 -15.96
C VAL A 16 -1.58 -18.45 -14.93
N ALA A 17 -1.92 -19.58 -14.31
CA ALA A 17 -2.58 -19.56 -13.04
C ALA A 17 -1.59 -18.88 -12.10
N ALA A 18 -1.84 -17.60 -11.80
CA ALA A 18 -1.30 -16.99 -10.61
C ALA A 18 -1.47 -18.00 -9.46
N PRO A 19 -0.46 -18.19 -8.59
CA PRO A 19 -0.54 -19.19 -7.55
C PRO A 19 -1.88 -19.02 -6.83
N ALA A 20 -2.73 -20.02 -6.98
CA ALA A 20 -3.95 -20.15 -6.22
C ALA A 20 -3.49 -20.40 -4.79
N TYR A 21 -3.17 -19.31 -4.08
CA TYR A 21 -3.12 -19.31 -2.64
C TYR A 21 -4.51 -19.78 -2.22
N ALA A 22 -4.60 -21.05 -1.83
CA ALA A 22 -5.78 -21.60 -1.20
C ALA A 22 -6.06 -20.71 0.02
N ASP A 23 -6.99 -19.78 -0.17
CA ASP A 23 -7.56 -18.93 0.87
C ASP A 23 -8.02 -19.89 1.98
N PRO A 24 -7.37 -19.89 3.16
CA PRO A 24 -7.83 -20.71 4.26
C PRO A 24 -9.25 -20.26 4.57
N VAL A 25 -10.22 -21.16 4.37
CA VAL A 25 -11.65 -20.88 4.43
C VAL A 25 -11.98 -20.09 5.71
N GLY A 26 -12.19 -18.78 5.57
CA GLY A 26 -12.43 -17.87 6.68
C GLY A 26 -11.46 -16.68 6.83
N THR A 27 -10.38 -16.58 6.06
CA THR A 27 -9.49 -15.40 6.05
C THR A 27 -9.14 -15.04 4.61
N SER A 28 -9.64 -13.91 4.13
CA SER A 28 -9.37 -13.44 2.77
C SER A 28 -7.87 -13.46 2.47
N GLY A 29 -7.46 -13.77 1.24
CA GLY A 29 -6.06 -13.93 0.87
C GLY A 29 -5.21 -12.70 1.13
N ALA A 30 -5.82 -11.51 1.08
CA ALA A 30 -5.20 -10.24 1.47
C ALA A 30 -4.95 -10.13 2.99
N ASP A 31 -5.82 -10.69 3.82
CA ASP A 31 -5.65 -10.71 5.27
C ASP A 31 -4.52 -11.65 5.68
N ALA A 32 -4.45 -12.83 5.04
CA ALA A 32 -3.36 -13.77 5.26
C ALA A 32 -2.00 -13.20 4.80
N SER A 33 -1.95 -12.54 3.64
CA SER A 33 -0.72 -11.92 3.13
C SER A 33 -0.28 -10.72 3.97
N PHE A 34 -1.23 -9.91 4.44
CA PHE A 34 -0.99 -8.80 5.36
C PHE A 34 -0.33 -9.30 6.66
N ILE A 35 -0.91 -10.31 7.30
CA ILE A 35 -0.37 -10.89 8.53
C ILE A 35 1.01 -11.53 8.30
N ALA A 36 1.20 -12.25 7.18
CA ALA A 36 2.49 -12.82 6.83
C ALA A 36 3.57 -11.73 6.66
N ALA A 37 3.24 -10.62 6.00
CA ALA A 37 4.16 -9.51 5.81
C ALA A 37 4.50 -8.79 7.14
N LEU A 38 3.54 -8.61 8.06
CA LEU A 38 3.83 -8.08 9.41
C LEU A 38 4.83 -8.96 10.16
N ASN A 39 4.65 -10.29 10.11
CA ASN A 39 5.55 -11.24 10.75
C ASN A 39 6.96 -11.20 10.13
N GLN A 40 7.05 -11.12 8.80
CA GLN A 40 8.32 -11.01 8.10
C GLN A 40 9.04 -9.70 8.42
N ALA A 41 8.31 -8.61 8.64
CA ALA A 41 8.86 -7.32 9.05
C ALA A 41 9.20 -7.24 10.55
N GLY A 42 8.89 -8.28 11.33
CA GLY A 42 9.10 -8.28 12.79
C GLY A 42 8.17 -7.32 13.54
N ILE A 43 7.04 -6.93 12.93
CA ILE A 43 6.05 -6.06 13.56
C ILE A 43 5.17 -6.91 14.47
N THR A 44 5.30 -6.71 15.78
CA THR A 44 4.50 -7.40 16.79
C THR A 44 3.12 -6.77 16.90
N TYR A 45 2.06 -7.58 16.81
CA TYR A 45 0.67 -7.18 17.01
C TYR A 45 0.02 -8.10 18.04
N GLN A 46 -1.00 -7.60 18.75
CA GLN A 46 -1.62 -8.36 19.85
C GLN A 46 -2.69 -9.34 19.36
N ASP A 47 -3.45 -8.94 18.34
CA ASP A 47 -4.53 -9.74 17.78
C ASP A 47 -4.53 -9.63 16.24
N PRO A 48 -4.49 -10.76 15.51
CA PRO A 48 -4.49 -10.74 14.05
C PRO A 48 -5.74 -10.08 13.45
N ALA A 49 -6.93 -10.29 14.03
CA ALA A 49 -8.17 -9.74 13.49
C ALA A 49 -8.26 -8.22 13.70
N ALA A 50 -7.78 -7.73 14.85
CA ALA A 50 -7.63 -6.31 15.13
C ALA A 50 -6.62 -5.67 14.17
N ALA A 51 -5.46 -6.32 13.94
CA ALA A 51 -4.46 -5.83 12.99
C ALA A 51 -5.06 -5.71 11.57
N VAL A 52 -5.80 -6.72 11.11
CA VAL A 52 -6.54 -6.68 9.84
C VAL A 52 -7.54 -5.52 9.81
N GLY A 53 -8.31 -5.32 10.88
CA GLY A 53 -9.27 -4.21 11.00
C GLY A 53 -8.59 -2.85 10.88
N VAL A 54 -7.45 -2.67 11.54
CA VAL A 54 -6.67 -1.42 11.47
C VAL A 54 -6.06 -1.22 10.08
N GLY A 55 -5.52 -2.27 9.45
CA GLY A 55 -4.99 -2.22 8.08
C GLY A 55 -6.04 -1.83 7.06
N LYS A 56 -7.24 -2.41 7.14
CA LYS A 56 -8.39 -2.04 6.30
C LYS A 56 -8.86 -0.62 6.56
N ARG A 57 -8.86 -0.15 7.81
CA ARG A 57 -9.21 1.24 8.15
C ARG A 57 -8.18 2.23 7.61
N ALA A 58 -6.89 1.90 7.68
CA ALA A 58 -5.85 2.72 7.07
C ALA A 58 -6.08 2.86 5.56
N CYS A 59 -6.50 1.77 4.92
CA CYS A 59 -6.88 1.77 3.52
C CYS A 59 -8.03 2.72 3.20
N GLN A 60 -9.12 2.60 3.94
CA GLN A 60 -10.29 3.44 3.79
C GLN A 60 -9.94 4.92 3.95
N LEU A 61 -9.11 5.28 4.94
CA LEU A 61 -8.68 6.66 5.14
C LEU A 61 -7.88 7.18 3.93
N MET A 62 -7.05 6.35 3.30
CA MET A 62 -6.32 6.72 2.08
C MET A 62 -7.26 6.90 0.88
N ASP A 63 -8.25 6.03 0.72
CA ASP A 63 -9.29 6.15 -0.32
C ASP A 63 -10.14 7.42 -0.12
N GLU A 64 -10.38 7.82 1.13
CA GLU A 64 -11.07 9.07 1.51
C GLU A 64 -10.20 10.33 1.29
N GLY A 65 -8.92 10.18 0.93
CA GLY A 65 -7.99 11.29 0.71
C GLY A 65 -7.40 11.86 2.01
N SER A 66 -7.50 11.13 3.12
CA SER A 66 -6.91 11.55 4.40
C SER A 66 -5.40 11.71 4.28
N PRO A 67 -4.81 12.73 4.93
CA PRO A 67 -3.37 12.92 4.90
C PRO A 67 -2.66 11.74 5.59
N GLN A 68 -1.51 11.33 5.07
CA GLN A 68 -0.77 10.16 5.56
C GLN A 68 -0.46 10.23 7.06
N VAL A 69 -0.22 11.43 7.60
CA VAL A 69 -0.01 11.66 9.04
C VAL A 69 -1.21 11.26 9.90
N GLU A 70 -2.42 11.42 9.39
CA GLU A 70 -3.66 11.03 10.07
C GLU A 70 -3.89 9.53 10.00
N VAL A 71 -3.54 8.91 8.87
CA VAL A 71 -3.52 7.45 8.71
C VAL A 71 -2.56 6.82 9.71
N ILE A 72 -1.32 7.30 9.81
CA ILE A 72 -0.31 6.80 10.74
C ILE A 72 -0.75 7.03 12.20
N LYS A 73 -1.36 8.17 12.51
CA LYS A 73 -1.90 8.46 13.85
C LYS A 73 -3.00 7.47 14.23
N SER A 74 -3.93 7.19 13.31
CA SER A 74 -5.00 6.21 13.49
C SER A 74 -4.47 4.79 13.74
N VAL A 75 -3.43 4.39 12.97
CA VAL A 75 -2.73 3.11 13.17
C VAL A 75 -2.06 3.07 14.54
N SER A 76 -1.34 4.12 14.91
CA SER A 76 -0.61 4.19 16.18
C SER A 76 -1.56 4.16 17.39
N SER A 77 -2.69 4.87 17.33
CA SER A 77 -3.68 4.87 18.41
C SER A 77 -4.37 3.52 18.60
N SER A 78 -4.49 2.75 17.53
CA SER A 78 -5.13 1.44 17.55
C SER A 78 -4.16 0.31 17.93
N ASN A 79 -2.86 0.58 17.94
CA ASN A 79 -1.80 -0.38 18.27
C ASN A 79 -0.89 0.18 19.37
N PRO A 80 -1.37 0.22 20.63
CA PRO A 80 -0.55 0.65 21.76
C PRO A 80 0.64 -0.30 21.93
N GLY A 81 1.83 0.19 21.59
CA GLY A 81 3.07 -0.61 21.55
C GLY A 81 3.86 -0.43 20.26
N PHE A 82 3.27 0.15 19.20
CA PHE A 82 4.02 0.50 18.00
C PHE A 82 4.99 1.65 18.27
N THR A 83 6.22 1.50 17.80
CA THR A 83 7.11 2.63 17.56
C THR A 83 6.60 3.44 16.37
N VAL A 84 7.07 4.67 16.21
CA VAL A 84 6.75 5.50 15.03
C VAL A 84 7.12 4.78 13.73
N ASP A 85 8.30 4.15 13.71
CA ASP A 85 8.75 3.35 12.56
C ASP A 85 7.89 2.11 12.34
N GLY A 86 7.45 1.45 13.41
CA GLY A 86 6.55 0.31 13.35
C GLY A 86 5.18 0.68 12.76
N ALA A 87 4.65 1.84 13.14
CA ALA A 87 3.40 2.36 12.57
C ALA A 87 3.55 2.71 11.09
N ALA A 88 4.67 3.32 10.69
CA ALA A 88 4.93 3.63 9.28
C ALA A 88 5.06 2.36 8.43
N GLN A 89 5.82 1.36 8.88
CA GLN A 89 5.94 0.08 8.17
C GLN A 89 4.61 -0.67 8.13
N PHE A 90 3.83 -0.65 9.21
CA PHE A 90 2.50 -1.24 9.23
C PHE A 90 1.59 -0.58 8.18
N THR A 91 1.59 0.75 8.09
CA THR A 91 0.81 1.47 7.08
C THR A 91 1.24 1.12 5.66
N MET A 92 2.54 0.97 5.39
CA MET A 92 3.07 0.53 4.09
C MET A 92 2.62 -0.89 3.73
N ILE A 93 2.70 -1.82 4.67
CA ILE A 93 2.26 -3.20 4.48
C ILE A 93 0.74 -3.24 4.26
N ALA A 94 -0.03 -2.47 5.03
CA ALA A 94 -1.48 -2.34 4.85
C ALA A 94 -1.84 -1.78 3.48
N ALA A 95 -1.14 -0.72 3.02
CA ALA A 95 -1.32 -0.16 1.68
C ALA A 95 -1.02 -1.19 0.60
N SER A 96 0.03 -2.01 0.76
CA SER A 96 0.35 -3.07 -0.21
C SER A 96 -0.69 -4.18 -0.31
N ALA A 97 -1.29 -4.56 0.83
CA ALA A 97 -2.25 -5.64 0.88
C ALA A 97 -3.67 -5.20 0.49
N TYR A 98 -4.07 -3.98 0.85
CA TYR A 98 -5.46 -3.52 0.74
C TYR A 98 -5.68 -2.40 -0.28
N CYS A 99 -4.67 -1.58 -0.58
CA CYS A 99 -4.82 -0.40 -1.46
C CYS A 99 -3.56 -0.18 -2.32
N PRO A 100 -3.20 -1.15 -3.18
CA PRO A 100 -2.01 -1.05 -4.01
C PRO A 100 -2.02 0.17 -4.94
N GLN A 101 -3.19 0.74 -5.25
CA GLN A 101 -3.34 1.99 -5.98
C GLN A 101 -2.68 3.19 -5.26
N HIS A 102 -2.59 3.16 -3.92
CA HIS A 102 -1.97 4.24 -3.14
C HIS A 102 -0.45 4.08 -2.98
N LEU A 103 0.14 2.94 -3.35
CA LEU A 103 1.59 2.73 -3.30
C LEU A 103 2.34 3.44 -4.43
N GLY A 104 1.75 3.57 -5.62
CA GLY A 104 2.41 4.13 -6.80
C GLY A 104 2.83 5.60 -6.65
N GLN A 105 2.23 6.31 -5.70
CA GLN A 105 2.56 7.71 -5.37
C GLN A 105 3.67 7.84 -4.31
N HIS A 106 4.02 6.74 -3.62
CA HIS A 106 5.17 6.68 -2.72
C HIS A 106 6.44 6.18 -3.40
N VAL A 107 6.36 5.40 -4.49
CA VAL A 107 7.56 4.88 -5.17
C VAL A 107 8.29 5.96 -5.99
N SER A 108 7.59 7.02 -6.42
CA SER A 108 8.25 8.21 -6.99
C SER A 108 9.01 9.03 -5.94
N GLN A 109 8.83 8.73 -4.66
CA GLN A 109 9.52 9.34 -3.54
C GLN A 109 10.39 8.26 -2.87
N ALA A 110 11.61 8.06 -3.36
CA ALA A 110 12.63 7.21 -2.72
C ALA A 110 12.66 7.42 -1.19
N PRO A 111 12.99 6.41 -0.36
CA PRO A 111 12.88 6.46 1.10
C PRO A 111 13.33 7.80 1.66
N GLN A 112 12.36 8.67 1.95
CA GLN A 112 12.69 9.99 2.42
C GLN A 112 13.14 9.85 3.87
N PRO A 113 14.31 10.39 4.23
CA PRO A 113 14.64 10.63 5.62
C PRO A 113 13.49 11.40 6.28
N ALA A 114 13.19 11.05 7.54
CA ALA A 114 12.12 11.64 8.34
C ALA A 114 11.90 13.14 8.06
N PRO A 115 10.64 13.63 7.99
CA PRO A 115 10.35 15.00 7.58
C PRO A 115 10.89 15.99 8.63
N THR A 116 12.10 16.50 8.40
CA THR A 116 12.49 17.78 8.99
C THR A 116 11.63 18.84 8.32
N GLN A 117 10.73 19.43 9.11
CA GLN A 117 9.97 20.63 8.80
C GLN A 117 10.87 21.69 8.14
N GLN A 118 10.88 21.76 6.81
CA GLN A 118 11.43 22.90 6.08
C GLN A 118 10.33 23.95 5.94
N SER A 119 10.03 24.59 7.07
CA SER A 119 9.56 25.96 7.07
C SER A 119 10.71 26.85 6.58
N SER A 120 10.74 27.13 5.27
CA SER A 120 11.54 28.21 4.70
C SER A 120 10.58 29.27 4.15
N PRO A 121 10.66 30.53 4.62
CA PRO A 121 9.89 31.61 4.01
C PRO A 121 10.50 31.91 2.64
N ALA A 122 9.70 31.82 1.59
CA ALA A 122 10.09 32.30 0.27
C ALA A 122 10.30 33.82 0.37
N VAL A 123 11.55 34.24 0.60
CA VAL A 123 11.96 35.63 0.46
C VAL A 123 11.76 36.01 -1.01
N ASN A 124 10.79 36.89 -1.21
CA ASN A 124 10.45 37.51 -2.48
C ASN A 124 11.64 38.39 -2.92
N LEU A 125 12.40 37.95 -3.93
CA LEU A 125 13.37 38.81 -4.61
C LEU A 125 12.74 39.31 -5.93
N PRO A 126 12.69 40.64 -6.16
CA PRO A 126 12.15 41.21 -7.40
C PRO A 126 13.07 40.99 -8.61
N PRO A 127 12.54 40.98 -9.84
CA PRO A 127 13.32 40.71 -11.05
C PRO A 127 14.18 41.92 -11.43
N LEU A 128 15.50 41.70 -11.57
CA LEU A 128 16.42 42.65 -12.20
C LEU A 128 16.29 42.54 -13.72
N THR A 129 15.69 43.55 -14.33
CA THR A 129 15.83 43.84 -15.76
C THR A 129 17.22 44.43 -16.03
N PRO A 130 17.81 44.15 -17.20
CA PRO A 130 18.75 45.10 -17.80
C PRO A 130 18.12 45.70 -19.07
N GLY A 131 18.02 47.02 -19.09
CA GLY A 131 17.66 47.81 -20.27
C GLY A 131 18.85 48.08 -21.19
N ALA A 132 18.49 48.42 -22.43
CA ALA A 132 19.14 49.34 -23.37
C ALA A 132 20.65 49.22 -23.66
N ALA A 133 20.96 48.85 -24.91
CA ALA A 133 21.74 49.66 -25.84
C ALA A 133 21.33 49.33 -27.28
#